data_AF-A0A821WQQ6-F1
#
_entry.id   AF-A0A821WQQ6-F1
#
_cell.length_a   1.000
_cell.length_b   1.000
_cell.length_c   1.000
_cell.angle_alpha   90.00
_cell.angle_beta   90.00
_cell.angle_gamma   90.00
#
_symmetry.space_group_name_H-M   'P 1'
#
loop_
_entity.id
_entity.type
_entity.pdbx_description
1 polymer ?
#
loop_
_entity_poly.entity_id
_entity_poly.type
_entity_poly.pdbx_seq_one_letter_code
_entity_poly.pdbx_strand_id
1 'polypeptide(L)'
;NTSFQSICNGFIQLASINIEGKNETDETECQQWPCNNIQTRCDEIWHCPNGEGEIGCDLSPTLNCFKDHHKCVSSDTNQLICLSAKKANDGKIDCLGATDEPKLCKHISLGYIQTGFYCYIKTLP
;
A
#
# COMPACT_ATOMS: atom_id res chain seq x y z
N ASN A 1 4.26 -16.74 15.97
CA ASN A 1 5.43 -15.93 15.58
C ASN A 1 4.93 -14.96 14.54
N THR A 2 4.76 -13.69 14.90
CA THR A 2 4.12 -12.65 14.06
C THR A 2 5.22 -11.70 13.60
N SER A 3 5.29 -11.43 12.29
CA SER A 3 6.29 -10.51 11.75
C SER A 3 5.88 -9.07 12.08
N PHE A 4 6.85 -8.21 12.33
CA PHE A 4 6.59 -6.78 12.50
C PHE A 4 5.91 -6.16 11.26
N GLN A 5 6.18 -6.73 10.09
CA GLN A 5 5.59 -6.33 8.80
C GLN A 5 4.10 -6.64 8.69
N SER A 6 3.54 -7.39 9.64
CA SER A 6 2.14 -7.79 9.63
C SER A 6 1.27 -7.04 10.65
N ILE A 7 1.84 -6.06 11.36
CA ILE A 7 1.12 -5.14 12.24
C ILE A 7 0.60 -3.98 11.38
N CYS A 8 -0.63 -3.53 11.62
CA CYS A 8 -1.25 -2.41 10.90
C CYS A 8 -1.36 -2.60 9.39
N ASN A 9 -1.67 -3.83 8.95
CA ASN A 9 -1.82 -4.19 7.54
C ASN A 9 -3.29 -4.29 7.09
N GLY A 10 -4.24 -3.93 7.96
CA GLY A 10 -5.68 -3.98 7.74
C GLY A 10 -6.34 -5.33 8.07
N PHE A 11 -5.59 -6.30 8.62
CA PHE A 11 -6.09 -7.61 9.00
C PHE A 11 -5.78 -7.90 10.46
N ILE A 12 -6.80 -8.25 11.25
CA ILE A 12 -6.61 -8.73 12.61
C ILE A 12 -6.06 -10.15 12.53
N GLN A 13 -4.76 -10.33 12.78
CA GLN A 13 -4.09 -11.64 12.76
C GLN A 13 -3.76 -12.13 14.17
N LEU A 14 -3.72 -11.23 15.14
CA LEU A 14 -3.57 -11.56 16.55
C LEU A 14 -4.91 -11.58 17.28
N ALA A 15 -5.04 -12.49 18.24
CA ALA A 15 -6.20 -12.49 19.13
C ALA A 15 -6.24 -11.17 19.90
N SER A 16 -7.42 -10.57 19.98
CA SER A 16 -7.59 -9.32 20.72
C SER A 16 -7.28 -9.53 22.20
N ILE A 17 -6.60 -8.55 22.79
CA ILE A 17 -6.28 -8.51 24.21
C ILE A 17 -6.99 -7.33 24.85
N ASN A 18 -7.47 -7.50 26.08
CA ASN A 18 -8.08 -6.41 26.83
C ASN A 18 -7.01 -5.68 27.64
N ILE A 19 -6.74 -4.42 27.29
CA ILE A 19 -5.84 -3.52 28.00
C ILE A 19 -6.69 -2.36 28.50
N GLU A 20 -6.76 -2.18 29.83
CA GLU A 20 -7.49 -1.07 30.47
C GLU A 20 -8.97 -0.94 30.03
N GLY A 21 -9.63 -2.06 29.76
CA GLY A 21 -11.04 -2.09 29.32
C GLY A 21 -11.24 -1.87 27.82
N LYS A 22 -10.17 -1.65 27.05
CA LYS A 22 -10.21 -1.55 25.59
C LYS A 22 -9.69 -2.86 24.97
N ASN A 23 -10.38 -3.34 23.95
CA ASN A 23 -9.96 -4.51 23.18
C ASN A 23 -9.00 -4.04 22.09
N GLU A 24 -7.72 -4.31 22.29
CA GLU A 24 -6.64 -3.98 21.37
C GLU A 24 -6.38 -5.16 20.43
N THR A 25 -5.94 -4.86 19.21
CA THR A 25 -5.48 -5.80 18.18
C THR A 25 -4.19 -5.29 17.56
N ASP A 26 -3.55 -6.11 16.73
CA ASP A 26 -2.45 -5.70 15.84
C ASP A 26 -2.83 -4.60 14.83
N GLU A 27 -4.10 -4.20 14.77
CA GLU A 27 -4.65 -3.15 13.91
C GLU A 27 -5.13 -1.92 14.71
N THR A 28 -4.76 -1.80 15.98
CA THR A 28 -5.17 -0.67 16.83
C THR A 28 -4.02 0.30 17.04
N GLU A 29 -4.34 1.59 17.13
CA GLU A 29 -3.36 2.67 17.30
C GLU A 29 -2.28 2.76 16.21
N CYS A 30 -2.62 2.31 14.99
CA CYS A 30 -1.73 2.40 13.83
C CYS A 30 -1.25 3.83 13.52
N GLN A 31 -1.95 4.87 14.01
CA GLN A 31 -1.49 6.26 13.92
C GLN A 31 -0.19 6.52 14.69
N GLN A 32 0.12 5.70 15.70
CA GLN A 32 1.38 5.76 16.45
C GLN A 32 2.55 5.14 15.67
N TRP A 33 2.26 4.42 14.58
CA TRP A 33 3.24 3.76 13.72
C TRP A 33 3.39 4.57 12.42
N PRO A 34 4.47 5.34 12.26
CA PRO A 34 4.65 6.13 11.04
C PRO A 34 4.72 5.21 9.83
N CYS A 35 3.93 5.52 8.81
CA CYS A 35 3.90 4.81 7.52
C CYS A 35 5.28 4.70 6.87
N ASN A 36 6.11 5.72 7.05
CA ASN A 36 7.49 5.76 6.58
C ASN A 36 8.42 5.64 7.80
N ASN A 37 8.93 4.43 8.03
CA ASN A 37 9.90 4.14 9.07
C ASN A 37 10.98 3.19 8.53
N ILE A 38 12.00 2.87 9.33
CA ILE A 38 13.14 2.04 8.87
C ILE A 38 12.75 0.64 8.36
N GLN A 39 11.62 0.10 8.81
CA GLN A 39 11.12 -1.23 8.41
C GLN A 39 10.24 -1.18 7.17
N THR A 40 9.60 -0.04 6.89
CA THR A 40 8.59 0.13 5.81
C THR A 40 9.07 1.03 4.69
N ARG A 41 10.31 1.53 4.76
CA ARG A 41 10.88 2.43 3.76
C ARG A 41 11.38 1.61 2.56
N CYS A 42 10.82 1.87 1.38
CA CYS A 42 11.26 1.28 0.12
C CYS A 42 11.24 -0.25 0.14
N ASP A 43 10.22 -0.84 0.75
CA ASP A 43 10.05 -2.29 0.85
C ASP A 43 9.08 -2.84 -0.21
N GLU A 44 8.69 -2.00 -1.18
CA GLU A 44 7.76 -2.28 -2.27
C GLU A 44 6.31 -2.50 -1.80
N ILE A 45 5.99 -2.24 -0.53
CA ILE A 45 4.65 -2.45 0.05
C ILE A 45 4.04 -1.11 0.48
N TRP A 46 2.80 -0.87 0.06
CA TRP A 46 2.03 0.27 0.52
C TRP A 46 1.37 -0.04 1.87
N HIS A 47 2.12 0.19 2.95
CA HIS A 47 1.63 0.07 4.33
C HIS A 47 0.53 1.10 4.67
N CYS A 48 0.51 2.22 3.95
CA CYS A 48 -0.48 3.27 4.11
C CYS A 48 -1.12 3.67 2.78
N PRO A 49 -2.34 4.25 2.82
CA PRO A 49 -3.10 4.52 1.59
C PRO A 49 -2.39 5.41 0.57
N ASN A 50 -1.50 6.32 1.00
CA ASN A 50 -0.78 7.20 0.08
C ASN A 50 0.67 6.74 -0.14
N GLY A 51 1.03 5.52 0.26
CA GLY A 51 2.32 4.91 -0.05
C GLY A 51 3.53 5.69 0.46
N GLU A 52 3.44 6.38 1.60
CA GLU A 52 4.46 7.31 2.09
C GLU A 52 5.85 6.67 2.29
N GLY A 53 5.90 5.37 2.60
CA GLY A 53 7.13 4.57 2.69
C GLY A 53 7.83 4.38 1.34
N GLU A 54 7.09 4.48 0.23
CA GLU A 54 7.52 4.11 -1.13
C GLU A 54 7.81 5.33 -2.03
N ILE A 55 7.68 6.56 -1.50
CA ILE A 55 7.98 7.79 -2.23
C ILE A 55 9.50 7.95 -2.41
N GLY A 56 9.93 8.15 -3.66
CA GLY A 56 11.34 8.43 -3.97
C GLY A 56 12.28 7.26 -3.67
N CYS A 57 11.79 6.04 -3.82
CA CYS A 57 12.54 4.80 -3.60
C CYS A 57 13.26 4.27 -4.86
N ASP A 58 13.01 4.86 -6.03
CA ASP A 58 13.63 4.41 -7.28
C ASP A 58 15.05 4.98 -7.42
N LEU A 59 16.04 4.13 -7.17
CA LEU A 59 17.46 4.38 -7.47
C LEU A 59 17.88 3.75 -8.80
N SER A 60 16.93 3.18 -9.56
CA SER A 60 17.22 2.51 -10.81
C SER A 60 17.71 3.49 -11.87
N PRO A 61 18.76 3.15 -12.66
CA PRO A 61 19.21 3.98 -13.77
C PRO A 61 18.19 4.12 -14.91
N THR A 62 17.13 3.30 -14.95
CA THR A 62 16.13 3.29 -16.02
C THR A 62 14.97 4.27 -15.81
N LEU A 63 14.68 4.64 -14.56
CA LEU A 63 13.61 5.58 -14.23
C LEU A 63 14.00 6.35 -12.97
N ASN A 64 14.44 7.60 -13.16
CA ASN A 64 14.88 8.45 -12.06
C ASN A 64 13.68 9.25 -11.53
N CYS A 65 12.86 8.62 -10.71
CA CYS A 65 11.72 9.31 -10.09
C CYS A 65 12.21 10.34 -9.08
N PHE A 66 11.94 11.62 -9.35
CA PHE A 66 12.24 12.72 -8.45
C PHE A 66 11.55 12.53 -7.09
N LYS A 67 12.00 13.30 -6.09
CA LYS A 67 11.31 13.43 -4.79
C LYS A 67 9.80 13.65 -5.03
N ASP A 68 8.97 13.06 -4.18
CA ASP A 68 7.50 13.14 -4.21
C ASP A 68 6.78 12.35 -5.33
N HIS A 69 7.41 11.29 -5.85
CA HIS A 69 6.80 10.37 -6.81
C HIS A 69 6.86 8.91 -6.36
N HIS A 70 5.84 8.14 -6.76
CA HIS A 70 5.79 6.68 -6.69
C HIS A 70 6.16 6.07 -8.03
N LYS A 71 6.75 4.89 -7.98
CA LYS A 71 6.89 4.05 -9.17
C LYS A 71 5.54 3.44 -9.51
N CYS A 72 5.18 3.49 -10.77
CA CYS A 72 3.88 3.07 -11.25
C CYS A 72 4.01 2.53 -12.68
N VAL A 73 3.24 1.50 -13.03
CA VAL A 73 3.01 1.15 -14.44
C VAL A 73 1.71 1.82 -14.83
N SER A 74 1.73 2.76 -15.77
CA SER A 74 0.52 3.47 -16.19
C SER A 74 -0.54 2.50 -16.69
N SER A 75 -1.78 2.63 -16.21
CA SER A 75 -2.93 1.87 -16.70
C SER A 75 -3.27 2.19 -18.16
N ASP A 76 -2.91 3.37 -18.65
CA ASP A 76 -3.25 3.85 -19.99
C ASP A 76 -2.22 3.41 -21.03
N THR A 77 -0.92 3.51 -20.70
CA THR A 77 0.17 3.27 -21.66
C THR A 77 0.92 1.96 -21.43
N ASN A 78 0.69 1.28 -20.29
CA ASN A 78 1.48 0.12 -19.84
C ASN A 78 2.98 0.40 -19.73
N GLN A 79 3.38 1.67 -19.57
CA GLN A 79 4.76 2.08 -19.40
C GLN A 79 5.06 2.39 -17.94
N LEU A 80 6.32 2.18 -17.54
CA LEU A 80 6.80 2.59 -16.23
C LEU A 80 6.85 4.13 -16.18
N ILE A 81 6.16 4.71 -15.20
CA ILE A 81 6.06 6.15 -14.97
C ILE A 81 6.36 6.49 -13.52
N CYS A 82 6.73 7.74 -13.29
CA CYS A 82 6.76 8.32 -11.95
C CYS A 82 5.41 9.00 -11.69
N LEU A 83 4.56 8.37 -10.89
CA LEU A 83 3.26 8.93 -10.50
C LEU A 83 3.48 9.95 -9.38
N SER A 84 2.91 11.15 -9.49
CA SER A 84 2.97 12.13 -8.40
C SER A 84 2.32 11.57 -7.13
N ALA A 85 2.92 11.78 -5.97
CA ALA A 85 2.34 11.38 -4.68
C ALA A 85 0.96 11.97 -4.39
N LYS A 86 0.59 13.06 -5.08
CA LYS A 86 -0.75 13.66 -4.97
C LYS A 86 -1.86 12.86 -5.65
N LYS A 87 -1.47 11.93 -6.53
CA LYS A 87 -2.38 11.04 -7.27
C LYS A 87 -2.51 9.68 -6.57
N ALA A 88 -1.76 9.46 -5.50
CA ALA A 88 -1.94 8.29 -4.66
C ALA A 88 -3.26 8.43 -3.90
N ASN A 89 -4.14 7.44 -4.06
CA ASN A 89 -5.41 7.33 -3.33
C ASN A 89 -6.30 8.59 -3.50
N ASP A 90 -6.34 9.12 -4.72
CA ASP A 90 -7.17 10.25 -5.17
C ASP A 90 -8.54 9.81 -5.71
N GLY A 91 -8.76 8.48 -5.80
CA GLY A 91 -9.98 7.86 -6.30
C GLY A 91 -9.97 7.58 -7.80
N LYS A 92 -8.84 7.81 -8.49
CA LYS A 92 -8.67 7.53 -9.91
C LYS A 92 -7.54 6.52 -10.10
N ILE A 93 -7.85 5.41 -10.75
CA ILE A 93 -6.83 4.42 -11.13
C ILE A 93 -5.92 5.04 -12.20
N ASP A 94 -4.69 5.37 -11.84
CA ASP A 94 -3.60 5.75 -12.74
C ASP A 94 -2.59 4.61 -12.94
N CYS A 95 -2.48 3.67 -11.97
CA CYS A 95 -1.58 2.52 -12.05
C CYS A 95 -2.29 1.22 -12.41
N LEU A 96 -1.59 0.38 -13.16
CA LEU A 96 -2.01 -0.95 -13.50
C LEU A 96 -2.22 -1.77 -12.21
N GLY A 97 -3.34 -2.48 -12.13
CA GLY A 97 -3.76 -3.19 -10.92
C GLY A 97 -4.33 -2.28 -9.83
N ALA A 98 -4.48 -0.97 -10.10
CA ALA A 98 -4.94 0.04 -9.13
C ALA A 98 -4.09 0.07 -7.85
N THR A 99 -2.78 -0.14 -8.01
CA THR A 99 -1.82 -0.13 -6.90
C THR A 99 -1.72 1.23 -6.22
N ASP A 100 -2.01 2.30 -6.96
CA ASP A 100 -2.14 3.67 -6.46
C ASP A 100 -3.43 3.93 -5.68
N GLU A 101 -4.42 3.04 -5.78
CA GLU A 101 -5.75 3.18 -5.20
C GLU A 101 -6.11 2.02 -4.25
N PRO A 102 -5.33 1.79 -3.17
CA PRO A 102 -5.51 0.64 -2.28
C PRO A 102 -6.88 0.61 -1.57
N LYS A 103 -7.58 1.75 -1.47
CA LYS A 103 -8.95 1.81 -0.95
C LYS A 103 -10.00 1.29 -1.93
N LEU A 104 -9.79 1.49 -3.24
CA LEU A 104 -10.69 0.95 -4.27
C LEU A 104 -10.44 -0.54 -4.46
N CYS A 105 -9.18 -0.93 -4.35
CA CYS A 105 -8.69 -2.25 -4.71
C CYS A 105 -7.86 -2.77 -3.54
N LYS A 106 -8.55 -3.24 -2.49
CA LYS A 106 -7.87 -3.89 -1.37
C LYS A 106 -7.04 -5.04 -1.94
N HIS A 107 -5.72 -4.97 -1.77
CA HIS A 107 -4.81 -6.09 -1.99
C HIS A 107 -5.28 -7.24 -1.08
N ILE A 108 -6.07 -8.17 -1.63
CA ILE A 108 -6.38 -9.43 -0.97
C ILE A 108 -5.15 -10.30 -1.13
N SER A 109 -4.20 -10.18 -0.21
CA SER A 109 -3.06 -11.08 -0.10
C SER A 109 -3.45 -12.33 0.71
N LEU A 110 -4.50 -13.03 0.27
CA LEU A 110 -4.78 -14.40 0.73
C LEU A 110 -4.09 -15.37 -0.24
N GLY A 111 -2.80 -15.63 0.02
CA GLY A 111 -2.19 -16.95 -0.23
C GLY A 111 -2.13 -17.50 -1.66
N TYR A 112 -2.33 -16.73 -2.73
CA TYR A 112 -2.15 -17.24 -4.09
C TYR A 112 -1.31 -16.32 -4.98
N ILE A 113 -0.17 -16.87 -5.36
CA ILE A 113 0.63 -16.49 -6.51
C ILE A 113 -0.29 -16.35 -7.74
N GLN A 114 -0.05 -15.30 -8.54
CA GLN A 114 -0.58 -15.07 -9.91
C GLN A 114 -2.07 -14.71 -10.02
N THR A 115 -2.37 -13.40 -10.02
CA THR A 115 -3.18 -12.66 -11.05
C THR A 115 -3.59 -11.24 -10.57
N GLY A 116 -2.71 -10.52 -9.86
CA GLY A 116 -3.01 -9.22 -9.24
C GLY A 116 -2.97 -8.01 -10.19
N PHE A 117 -2.95 -8.19 -11.51
CA PHE A 117 -2.90 -7.07 -12.46
C PHE A 117 -4.27 -6.43 -12.71
N TYR A 118 -5.34 -7.07 -12.27
CA TYR A 118 -6.69 -6.63 -12.55
C TYR A 118 -7.43 -6.34 -11.25
N CYS A 119 -7.50 -5.06 -10.91
CA CYS A 119 -8.58 -4.60 -10.06
C CYS A 119 -9.85 -4.45 -10.89
N TYR A 120 -10.85 -5.28 -10.60
CA TYR A 120 -12.19 -5.10 -11.14
C TYR A 120 -12.98 -4.29 -10.11
N ILE A 121 -13.13 -2.99 -10.33
CA ILE A 121 -14.10 -2.21 -9.56
C ILE A 121 -15.46 -2.86 -9.82
N LYS A 122 -15.99 -3.60 -8.85
CA LYS A 122 -17.41 -3.95 -8.88
C LYS A 122 -18.14 -2.63 -8.71
N THR A 123 -18.63 -2.07 -9.81
CA THR A 123 -19.69 -1.08 -9.74
C THR A 123 -20.85 -1.73 -8.98
N LEU A 124 -21.00 -1.36 -7.70
CA LEU A 124 -22.23 -1.65 -6.99
C LEU A 124 -23.34 -0.88 -7.73
N PRO A 125 -24.44 -1.55 -8.11
CA PRO A 125 -25.60 -0.88 -8.70
C PRO A 125 -26.22 0.15 -7.75
#